data_AF-A0A9X3YF38-F1
#
_entry.id   AF-A0A9X3YF38-F1
#
_cell.length_a   1.000
_cell.length_b   1.000
_cell.length_c   1.000
_cell.angle_alpha   90.00
_cell.angle_beta   90.00
_cell.angle_gamma   90.00
#
_symmetry.space_group_name_H-M   'P 1'
#
loop_
_entity.id
_entity.type
_entity.pdbx_description
1 polymer ?
#
loop_
_entity_poly.entity_id
_entity_poly.type
_entity_poly.pdbx_seq_one_letter_code
_entity_poly.pdbx_strand_id
1 'polypeptide(L)'
;YADYELAPLTTFTVFRNRILKPTSGHPCNEEAVQAALQQKLPPHFDYLEQQLGQQGFFVGDRLSMADIAIACQLINMAHGGEQLDAQRWPGLAGQHARMRALPSASGMLPDEQRMNAKLKEMGKAATA
;
A
#
# COMPACT_ATOMS: atom_id res chain seq x y z
N TYR A 1 -15.42 -0.67 0.74
CA TYR A 1 -14.40 -0.62 1.80
C TYR A 1 -13.05 -0.19 1.26
N ALA A 2 -12.33 -0.99 0.47
CA ALA A 2 -10.96 -0.66 0.02
C ALA A 2 -10.80 0.76 -0.56
N ASP A 3 -11.61 1.15 -1.55
CA ASP A 3 -11.46 2.47 -2.19
C ASP A 3 -11.95 3.63 -1.31
N TYR A 4 -12.87 3.37 -0.38
CA TYR A 4 -13.47 4.41 0.46
C TYR A 4 -12.69 4.62 1.76
N GLU A 5 -12.18 3.56 2.37
CA GLU A 5 -11.51 3.57 3.68
C GLU A 5 -9.98 3.52 3.55
N LEU A 6 -9.45 2.59 2.74
CA LEU A 6 -8.00 2.38 2.63
C LEU A 6 -7.34 3.35 1.65
N ALA A 7 -7.94 3.59 0.47
CA ALA A 7 -7.31 4.41 -0.56
C ALA A 7 -7.00 5.85 -0.11
N PRO A 8 -7.83 6.54 0.69
CA PRO A 8 -7.48 7.84 1.27
C PRO A 8 -6.17 7.85 2.04
N LEU A 9 -5.86 6.75 2.73
CA LEU A 9 -4.70 6.64 3.62
C LEU A 9 -3.47 6.07 2.88
N THR A 10 -3.64 4.96 2.17
CA THR A 10 -2.54 4.27 1.47
C THR A 10 -2.13 5.01 0.20
N THR A 11 -3.08 5.23 -0.72
CA THR A 11 -2.81 5.80 -2.04
C THR A 11 -2.75 7.32 -2.00
N PHE A 12 -3.79 7.97 -1.48
CA PHE A 12 -3.90 9.43 -1.54
C PHE A 12 -3.14 10.16 -0.44
N THR A 13 -2.74 9.48 0.63
CA THR A 13 -1.85 10.03 1.66
C THR A 13 -0.41 9.53 1.50
N VAL A 14 -0.11 8.24 1.73
CA VAL A 14 1.28 7.73 1.71
C VAL A 14 1.92 7.85 0.33
N PHE A 15 1.38 7.15 -0.68
CA PHE A 15 1.95 7.13 -2.04
C PHE A 15 1.99 8.53 -2.67
N ARG A 16 0.87 9.25 -2.64
CA ARG A 16 0.78 10.59 -3.24
C ARG A 16 1.78 11.56 -2.62
N ASN A 17 1.94 11.60 -1.29
CA ASN A 17 2.87 12.54 -0.65
C ASN A 17 4.34 12.20 -0.93
N ARG A 18 4.70 10.92 -0.93
CA ARG A 18 6.12 10.51 -1.08
C ARG A 18 6.57 10.31 -2.52
N ILE A 19 5.65 10.07 -3.46
CA ILE A 19 5.97 9.80 -4.87
C ILE A 19 5.50 10.92 -5.79
N LEU A 20 4.23 11.34 -5.70
CA LEU A 20 3.63 12.22 -6.72
C LEU A 20 3.76 13.72 -6.42
N LYS A 21 3.65 14.15 -5.16
CA LYS A 21 3.81 15.58 -4.83
C LYS A 21 5.22 16.10 -5.15
N PRO A 22 6.32 15.40 -4.80
CA PRO A 22 7.67 15.88 -5.07
C PRO A 22 7.93 16.04 -6.57
N THR A 23 7.42 15.13 -7.42
CA THR A 23 7.60 15.24 -8.89
C THR A 23 6.92 16.46 -9.49
N SER A 24 5.93 17.02 -8.79
CA SER A 24 5.23 18.25 -9.16
C SER A 24 5.80 19.48 -8.44
N GLY A 25 7.00 19.39 -7.84
CA GLY A 25 7.65 20.48 -7.10
C GLY A 25 7.01 20.82 -5.75
N HIS A 26 6.08 19.99 -5.27
CA HIS A 26 5.41 20.21 -3.98
C HIS A 26 6.07 19.36 -2.89
N PRO A 27 6.29 19.89 -1.68
CA PRO A 27 6.88 19.11 -0.60
C PRO A 27 5.97 17.95 -0.15
N CYS A 28 6.60 16.84 0.24
CA CYS A 28 5.95 15.77 0.97
C CYS A 28 5.42 16.32 2.30
N ASN A 29 4.14 16.10 2.61
CA ASN A 29 3.65 16.32 3.96
C ASN A 29 3.88 15.05 4.77
N GLU A 30 5.08 14.92 5.34
CA GLU A 30 5.47 13.72 6.10
C GLU A 30 4.67 13.60 7.41
N GLU A 31 4.25 14.70 8.02
CA GLU A 31 3.38 14.68 9.21
C GLU A 31 2.04 13.97 8.91
N ALA A 32 1.40 14.30 7.77
CA ALA A 32 0.18 13.63 7.35
C ALA A 32 0.40 12.13 7.06
N VAL A 33 1.56 11.78 6.50
CA VAL A 33 1.94 10.38 6.26
C VAL A 33 2.10 9.63 7.57
N GLN A 34 2.85 10.19 8.54
CA GLN A 34 3.04 9.57 9.85
C GLN A 34 1.72 9.45 10.62
N ALA A 35 0.85 10.46 10.58
CA ALA A 35 -0.48 10.38 11.17
C ALA A 35 -1.32 9.25 10.53
N ALA A 36 -1.24 9.08 9.21
CA ALA A 36 -1.93 7.98 8.54
C ALA A 36 -1.39 6.62 9.00
N LEU A 37 -0.06 6.44 9.04
CA LEU A 37 0.59 5.17 9.38
C LEU A 37 0.42 4.78 10.85
N GLN A 38 0.53 5.73 11.76
CA GLN A 38 0.58 5.45 13.19
C GLN A 38 -0.80 5.47 13.86
N GLN A 39 -1.77 6.20 13.29
CA GLN A 39 -3.04 6.46 13.96
C GLN A 39 -4.25 5.93 13.16
N LYS A 40 -4.24 6.10 11.84
CA LYS A 40 -5.44 5.84 11.01
C LYS A 40 -5.46 4.45 10.38
N LEU A 41 -4.35 4.01 9.81
CA LEU A 41 -4.21 2.70 9.18
C LEU A 41 -4.28 1.51 10.15
N PRO A 42 -3.71 1.57 11.37
CA PRO A 42 -3.67 0.40 12.23
C PRO A 42 -5.05 -0.19 12.57
N PRO A 43 -6.09 0.61 12.91
CA PRO A 43 -7.45 0.07 13.09
C PRO A 43 -8.03 -0.62 11.85
N HIS A 44 -7.72 -0.15 10.64
CA HIS A 44 -8.15 -0.82 9.42
C HIS A 44 -7.41 -2.15 9.22
N PHE A 45 -6.11 -2.19 9.51
CA PHE A 45 -5.34 -3.43 9.43
C PHE A 45 -5.77 -4.43 10.51
N ASP A 46 -6.07 -3.98 11.73
CA ASP A 46 -6.65 -4.82 12.79
C ASP A 46 -7.99 -5.42 12.32
N TYR A 47 -8.86 -4.62 11.69
CA TYR A 47 -10.11 -5.12 11.11
C TYR A 47 -9.88 -6.15 10.00
N LEU A 48 -8.99 -5.87 9.05
CA LEU A 48 -8.73 -6.77 7.92
C LEU A 48 -8.07 -8.09 8.38
N GLU A 49 -7.15 -8.04 9.34
CA GLU A 49 -6.57 -9.23 9.99
C GLU A 49 -7.67 -10.08 10.61
N GLN A 50 -8.60 -9.44 11.34
CA GLN A 50 -9.75 -10.13 11.94
C GLN A 50 -10.70 -10.71 10.88
N GLN A 51 -11.01 -9.98 9.81
CA GLN A 51 -11.89 -10.45 8.74
C GLN A 51 -11.29 -11.64 7.98
N LEU A 52 -9.97 -11.62 7.78
CA LEU A 52 -9.26 -12.74 7.14
C LEU A 52 -9.24 -13.96 8.06
N GLY A 53 -9.05 -13.75 9.36
CA GLY A 53 -8.98 -14.83 10.34
C GLY A 53 -7.89 -15.84 9.99
N GLN A 54 -8.26 -17.12 9.86
CA GLN A 54 -7.34 -18.18 9.46
C GLN A 54 -7.35 -18.46 7.94
N GLN A 55 -8.10 -17.67 7.16
CA GLN A 55 -8.27 -17.92 5.73
C GLN A 55 -7.10 -17.37 4.90
N GLY A 56 -6.94 -17.94 3.70
CA GLY A 56 -5.95 -17.48 2.73
C GLY A 56 -6.40 -16.21 1.97
N PHE A 57 -7.71 -16.01 1.86
CA PHE A 57 -8.39 -14.98 1.06
C PHE A 57 -9.59 -14.42 1.82
N PHE A 58 -10.04 -13.21 1.47
CA PHE A 58 -11.13 -12.53 2.18
C PHE A 58 -12.52 -13.11 1.95
N VAL A 59 -12.73 -13.89 0.88
CA VAL A 59 -14.04 -14.47 0.54
C VAL A 59 -13.89 -15.95 0.22
N GLY A 60 -14.19 -16.78 1.21
CA GLY A 60 -14.12 -18.24 1.06
C GLY A 60 -12.69 -18.75 0.94
N ASP A 61 -12.48 -19.74 0.09
CA ASP A 61 -11.21 -20.45 -0.07
C ASP A 61 -10.44 -20.07 -1.35
N ARG A 62 -10.90 -19.04 -2.07
CA ARG A 62 -10.37 -18.65 -3.39
C ARG A 62 -10.16 -17.15 -3.50
N LEU A 63 -9.22 -16.77 -4.38
CA LEU A 63 -8.99 -15.39 -4.76
C LEU A 63 -10.28 -14.74 -5.26
N SER A 64 -10.54 -13.53 -4.78
CA SER A 64 -11.73 -12.75 -5.10
C SER A 64 -11.38 -11.29 -5.42
N MET A 65 -12.39 -10.52 -5.84
CA MET A 65 -12.25 -9.07 -6.03
C MET A 65 -11.86 -8.36 -4.73
N ALA A 66 -12.26 -8.86 -3.56
CA ALA A 66 -11.90 -8.26 -2.28
C ALA A 66 -10.38 -8.30 -2.06
N ASP A 67 -9.75 -9.43 -2.42
CA ASP A 67 -8.31 -9.62 -2.31
C ASP A 67 -7.54 -8.67 -3.23
N ILE A 68 -7.99 -8.54 -4.48
CA ILE A 68 -7.37 -7.63 -5.46
C ILE A 68 -7.50 -6.19 -5.00
N ALA A 69 -8.71 -5.76 -4.60
CA ALA A 69 -8.96 -4.39 -4.19
C ALA A 69 -8.09 -3.98 -2.99
N ILE A 70 -7.96 -4.85 -1.98
CA ILE A 70 -7.10 -4.58 -0.81
C ILE A 70 -5.63 -4.63 -1.20
N ALA A 71 -5.20 -5.61 -2.01
CA ALA A 71 -3.82 -5.74 -2.43
C ALA A 71 -3.33 -4.52 -3.22
N CYS A 72 -4.14 -3.96 -4.12
CA CYS A 72 -3.79 -2.73 -4.85
C CYS A 72 -3.47 -1.57 -3.91
N GLN A 73 -4.28 -1.36 -2.86
CA GLN A 73 -4.04 -0.30 -1.89
C GLN A 73 -2.76 -0.54 -1.08
N LEU A 74 -2.49 -1.77 -0.67
CA LEU A 74 -1.25 -2.14 0.03
C LEU A 74 -0.01 -2.03 -0.86
N ILE A 75 -0.11 -2.36 -2.16
CA ILE A 75 0.97 -2.17 -3.14
C ILE A 75 1.30 -0.67 -3.27
N ASN A 76 0.31 0.20 -3.37
CA ASN A 76 0.55 1.65 -3.42
C ASN A 76 1.25 2.16 -2.15
N MET A 77 0.81 1.68 -0.98
CA MET A 77 1.50 1.98 0.28
C MET A 77 2.98 1.53 0.24
N ALA A 78 3.25 0.34 -0.29
CA ALA A 78 4.61 -0.19 -0.47
C ALA A 78 5.47 0.63 -1.44
N HIS A 79 4.87 1.14 -2.52
CA HIS A 79 5.53 2.07 -3.42
C HIS A 79 5.95 3.37 -2.70
N GLY A 80 5.15 3.80 -1.71
CA GLY A 80 5.48 4.88 -0.77
C GLY A 80 6.57 4.54 0.25
N GLY A 81 7.12 3.32 0.24
CA GLY A 81 8.22 2.88 1.11
C GLY A 81 7.79 2.21 2.40
N GLU A 82 6.51 1.89 2.57
CA GLU A 82 5.97 1.33 3.81
C GLU A 82 5.61 -0.16 3.68
N GLN A 83 5.69 -0.91 4.76
CA GLN A 83 5.38 -2.33 4.76
C GLN A 83 4.47 -2.69 5.94
N LEU A 84 3.66 -3.74 5.78
CA LEU A 84 2.90 -4.28 6.89
C LEU A 84 3.85 -4.85 7.94
N ASP A 85 3.54 -4.59 9.21
CA ASP A 85 4.18 -5.27 10.32
C ASP A 85 3.63 -6.71 10.41
N ALA A 86 4.42 -7.67 9.92
CA ALA A 86 4.05 -9.08 9.93
C ALA A 86 4.02 -9.70 11.33
N GLN A 87 4.60 -9.04 12.35
CA GLN A 87 4.45 -9.49 13.74
C GLN A 87 3.07 -9.12 14.29
N ARG A 88 2.51 -7.99 13.85
CA ARG A 88 1.20 -7.51 14.29
C ARG A 88 0.04 -8.04 13.43
N TRP A 89 0.21 -8.10 12.11
CA TRP A 89 -0.82 -8.55 11.15
C TRP A 89 -0.31 -9.69 10.27
N PRO A 90 0.02 -10.86 10.84
CA PRO A 90 0.63 -11.97 10.12
C PRO A 90 -0.26 -12.51 8.98
N GLY A 91 -1.58 -12.60 9.18
CA GLY A 91 -2.53 -13.07 8.19
C GLY A 91 -2.59 -12.15 6.98
N LEU A 92 -2.79 -10.85 7.22
CA LEU A 92 -2.85 -9.81 6.22
C LEU A 92 -1.52 -9.69 5.45
N ALA A 93 -0.38 -9.75 6.15
CA ALA A 93 0.93 -9.78 5.52
C ALA A 93 1.09 -11.01 4.60
N GLY A 94 0.64 -12.18 5.06
CA GLY A 94 0.63 -13.41 4.26
C GLY A 94 -0.28 -13.31 3.03
N GLN A 95 -1.47 -12.73 3.18
CA GLN A 95 -2.41 -12.49 2.08
C GLN A 95 -1.79 -11.55 1.05
N HIS A 96 -1.22 -10.44 1.50
CA HIS A 96 -0.55 -9.48 0.64
C HIS A 96 0.63 -10.09 -0.12
N ALA A 97 1.44 -10.92 0.55
CA ALA A 97 2.53 -11.65 -0.09
C ALA A 97 2.04 -12.61 -1.20
N ARG A 98 0.95 -13.36 -0.94
CA ARG A 98 0.31 -14.22 -1.96
C ARG A 98 -0.15 -13.40 -3.17
N MET A 99 -0.79 -12.26 -2.94
CA MET A 99 -1.28 -11.40 -4.01
C MET A 99 -0.15 -10.83 -4.87
N ARG A 100 0.96 -10.42 -4.26
CA ARG A 100 2.16 -9.95 -4.98
C ARG A 100 2.86 -11.05 -5.77
N ALA A 101 2.74 -12.30 -5.35
CA ALA A 101 3.33 -13.46 -6.02
C ALA A 101 2.53 -13.94 -7.24
N LEU A 102 1.30 -13.44 -7.46
CA LEU A 102 0.54 -13.76 -8.66
C LEU A 102 1.31 -13.33 -9.93
N PRO A 103 1.25 -14.10 -11.03
CA PRO A 103 1.97 -13.75 -12.26
C PRO A 103 1.64 -12.35 -12.79
N SER A 104 0.37 -11.94 -12.69
CA SER A 104 -0.08 -10.61 -13.09
C SER A 104 0.55 -9.49 -12.27
N ALA A 105 0.71 -9.67 -10.96
CA ALA A 105 1.33 -8.68 -10.09
C ALA A 105 2.86 -8.73 -10.19
N SER A 106 3.45 -9.91 -9.98
CA SER A 106 4.91 -10.10 -10.00
C SER A 106 5.57 -9.73 -11.33
N GLY A 107 4.86 -9.87 -12.46
CA GLY A 107 5.34 -9.43 -13.76
C GLY A 107 5.40 -7.91 -13.93
N MET A 108 4.59 -7.14 -13.19
CA MET A 108 4.49 -5.68 -13.31
C MET A 108 5.29 -4.93 -12.23
N LEU A 109 5.36 -5.47 -11.01
CA LEU A 109 5.98 -4.81 -9.86
C LEU A 109 7.42 -4.30 -10.11
N PRO A 110 8.32 -5.01 -10.82
CA PRO A 110 9.66 -4.51 -11.09
C PRO A 110 9.67 -3.24 -11.95
N ASP A 111 8.77 -3.14 -12.94
CA ASP A 111 8.65 -1.94 -13.78
C ASP A 111 8.06 -0.77 -13.00
N GLU A 112 7.05 -1.03 -12.17
CA GLU A 112 6.48 -0.02 -11.26
C GLU A 112 7.55 0.52 -10.31
N GLN A 113 8.37 -0.35 -9.71
CA GLN A 113 9.46 0.05 -8.82
C GLN A 113 10.51 0.90 -9.55
N ARG A 114 10.89 0.53 -10.78
CA ARG A 114 11.80 1.33 -11.61
C ARG A 114 11.21 2.72 -11.92
N MET A 115 9.93 2.78 -12.26
CA MET A 115 9.25 4.05 -12.50
C MET A 115 9.23 4.91 -11.24
N ASN A 116 8.86 4.33 -10.10
CA ASN A 116 8.81 5.03 -8.82
C ASN A 116 10.19 5.54 -8.37
N ALA A 117 11.26 4.79 -8.61
CA ALA A 117 12.63 5.26 -8.36
C ALA A 117 12.97 6.49 -9.19
N LYS A 118 12.63 6.50 -10.49
CA LYS A 118 12.82 7.68 -11.35
C LYS A 118 12.01 8.88 -10.86
N LEU A 119 10.74 8.66 -10.48
CA LEU A 119 9.89 9.70 -9.93
C LEU A 119 10.49 10.31 -8.64
N LYS A 120 11.04 9.48 -7.74
CA LYS A 120 11.73 9.97 -6.54
C LYS A 120 12.92 10.87 -6.89
N GLU A 121 13.76 10.48 -7.84
CA GLU A 121 14.91 11.29 -8.26
C GLU A 121 14.48 12.62 -8.93
N MET A 122 13.46 12.58 -9.79
CA MET A 122 12.87 13.80 -10.36
C MET A 122 12.32 14.73 -9.27
N GLY A 123 11.67 14.16 -8.26
CA GLY A 123 11.15 14.93 -7.13
C GLY A 123 12.24 15.65 -6.35
N LYS A 124 13.37 14.98 -6.07
CA LYS A 124 14.52 15.62 -5.41
C LYS A 124 15.05 16.81 -6.21
N ALA A 125 15.17 16.67 -7.53
CA ALA A 125 15.64 17.74 -8.40
C ALA A 125 14.67 18.92 -8.49
N ALA A 126 13.35 18.68 -8.39
CA ALA A 126 12.33 19.72 -8.46
C ALA A 126 12.14 20.51 -7.15
N THR A 127 12.57 19.95 -6.01
CA THR A 127 12.45 20.56 -4.68
C THR A 127 13.78 21.08 -4.11
N ALA A 128 14.89 20.88 -4.81
CA ALA A 128 16.21 21.40 -4.47
C ALA A 128 16.34 22.86 -4.90
#